data_AF-A0A2C9DVF8-F1
#
_entry.id   AF-A0A2C9DVF8-F1
#
_cell.length_a   1.000
_cell.length_b   1.000
_cell.length_c   1.000
_cell.angle_alpha   90.00
_cell.angle_beta   90.00
_cell.angle_gamma   90.00
#
_symmetry.space_group_name_H-M   'P 1'
#
loop_
_entity.id
_entity.type
_entity.pdbx_description
1 polymer ?
#
loop_
_entity_poly.entity_id
_entity_poly.type
_entity_poly.pdbx_seq_one_letter_code
_entity_poly.pdbx_strand_id
1 'polypeptide(L)'
;MNMAEKKSEEIGSETDVELTANAITPRQITSLVVDGKPFPVQKEALLKLIEELKQRIRASRRGKDLEPLLQDAEHALAALAAQDDEVSRRR
;
A
#
# COMPACT_ATOMS: atom_id res chain seq x y z
N MET A 1 -11.94 -2.21 -36.76
CA MET A 1 -11.11 -3.01 -35.82
C MET A 1 -10.95 -2.19 -34.56
N ASN A 2 -11.29 -2.81 -33.44
CA ASN A 2 -11.63 -2.16 -32.18
C ASN A 2 -10.47 -1.36 -31.59
N MET A 3 -10.69 -0.05 -31.45
CA MET A 3 -9.93 0.82 -30.57
C MET A 3 -10.31 0.40 -29.15
N ALA A 4 -9.47 -0.39 -28.50
CA ALA A 4 -9.65 -0.72 -27.09
C ALA A 4 -9.54 0.58 -26.30
N GLU A 5 -10.68 1.18 -25.97
CA GLU A 5 -10.78 2.16 -24.90
C GLU A 5 -10.11 1.51 -23.68
N LYS A 6 -8.94 2.04 -23.30
CA LYS A 6 -8.43 1.91 -21.93
C LYS A 6 -9.51 2.54 -21.06
N LYS A 7 -10.50 1.73 -20.69
CA LYS A 7 -11.47 2.04 -19.66
C LYS A 7 -10.61 2.20 -18.42
N SER A 8 -10.35 3.45 -18.04
CA SER A 8 -9.80 3.77 -16.73
C SER A 8 -10.74 3.09 -15.75
N GLU A 9 -10.32 1.95 -15.20
CA GLU A 9 -11.14 1.19 -14.28
C GLU A 9 -11.47 2.12 -13.12
N GLU A 10 -12.77 2.32 -12.94
CA GLU A 10 -13.29 3.22 -11.93
C GLU A 10 -12.73 2.75 -10.59
N ILE A 11 -12.07 3.66 -9.86
CA ILE A 11 -11.52 3.37 -8.54
C ILE A 11 -12.66 2.81 -7.68
N GLY A 12 -12.50 1.60 -7.18
CA GLY A 12 -13.53 0.86 -6.43
C GLY A 12 -14.38 -0.14 -7.25
N SER A 13 -14.13 -0.33 -8.54
CA SER A 13 -14.71 -1.46 -9.28
C SER A 13 -14.16 -2.80 -8.78
N GLU A 14 -14.90 -3.90 -8.96
CA GLU A 14 -14.42 -5.23 -8.52
C GLU A 14 -13.09 -5.60 -9.17
N THR A 15 -12.90 -5.21 -10.45
CA THR A 15 -11.66 -5.43 -11.19
C THR A 15 -10.52 -4.54 -10.69
N ASP A 16 -10.78 -3.27 -10.30
CA ASP A 16 -9.77 -2.41 -9.66
C ASP A 16 -9.30 -2.98 -8.31
N VAL A 17 -10.22 -3.49 -7.50
CA VAL A 17 -9.89 -4.15 -6.22
C VAL A 17 -9.05 -5.41 -6.45
N GLU A 18 -9.42 -6.24 -7.41
CA GLU A 18 -8.72 -7.48 -7.73
C GLU A 18 -7.33 -7.23 -8.34
N LEU A 19 -7.20 -6.23 -9.19
CA LEU A 19 -5.90 -5.79 -9.74
C LEU A 19 -5.01 -5.19 -8.66
N THR A 20 -5.57 -4.39 -7.74
CA THR A 20 -4.84 -3.80 -6.61
C THR A 20 -4.33 -4.90 -5.66
N ALA A 21 -5.19 -5.87 -5.32
CA ALA A 21 -4.81 -7.01 -4.49
C ALA A 21 -3.75 -7.90 -5.16
N ASN A 22 -3.80 -8.06 -6.49
CA ASN A 22 -2.78 -8.79 -7.24
C ASN A 22 -1.47 -7.99 -7.41
N ALA A 23 -1.54 -6.66 -7.44
CA ALA A 23 -0.38 -5.78 -7.63
C ALA A 23 0.38 -5.47 -6.34
N ILE A 24 -0.29 -5.54 -5.18
CA ILE A 24 0.27 -5.27 -3.86
C ILE A 24 0.19 -6.56 -3.03
N THR A 25 1.30 -7.30 -3.03
CA THR A 25 1.46 -8.47 -2.16
C THR A 25 2.06 -8.05 -0.81
N PRO A 26 1.77 -8.77 0.29
CA PRO A 26 2.45 -8.56 1.58
C PRO A 26 3.97 -8.53 1.44
N ARG A 27 4.50 -9.33 0.50
CA ARG A 27 5.93 -9.41 0.16
C ARG A 27 6.48 -8.11 -0.43
N GLN A 28 5.73 -7.39 -1.26
CA GLN A 28 6.12 -6.07 -1.77
C GLN A 28 6.09 -5.01 -0.66
N ILE A 29 5.10 -5.06 0.24
CA ILE A 29 5.03 -4.18 1.42
C ILE A 29 6.27 -4.39 2.29
N THR A 30 6.65 -5.64 2.55
CA THR A 30 7.88 -5.94 3.30
C THR A 30 9.14 -5.47 2.55
N SER A 31 9.18 -5.61 1.22
CA SER A 31 10.34 -5.16 0.43
C SER A 31 10.59 -3.65 0.54
N LEU A 32 9.54 -2.84 0.68
CA LEU A 32 9.68 -1.38 0.84
C LEU A 32 10.43 -1.00 2.12
N VAL A 33 10.45 -1.88 3.13
CA VAL A 33 11.11 -1.69 4.42
C VAL A 33 12.54 -2.23 4.43
N VAL A 34 12.82 -3.25 3.61
CA VAL A 34 14.09 -4.00 3.64
C VAL A 34 15.13 -3.45 2.64
N ASP A 35 14.71 -2.73 1.60
CA ASP A 35 15.56 -2.37 0.44
C ASP A 35 16.66 -1.30 0.72
N GLY A 36 16.99 -1.02 1.98
CA GLY A 36 18.07 -0.10 2.35
C GLY A 36 17.86 1.36 1.97
N LYS A 37 16.65 1.74 1.54
CA LYS A 37 16.31 3.15 1.23
C LYS A 37 16.37 4.01 2.49
N PRO A 38 16.61 5.33 2.39
CA PRO A 38 16.53 6.21 3.56
C PRO A 38 15.14 6.15 4.22
N PHE A 39 15.10 6.18 5.56
CA PHE A 39 13.86 6.12 6.34
C PHE A 39 12.74 7.07 5.82
N PRO A 40 13.01 8.36 5.51
CA PRO A 40 11.97 9.25 5.00
C PRO A 40 11.31 8.75 3.71
N VAL A 41 12.10 8.11 2.82
CA VAL A 41 11.63 7.58 1.54
C VAL A 41 10.74 6.35 1.76
N GLN A 42 11.15 5.45 2.66
CA GLN A 42 10.36 4.27 3.01
C GLN A 42 9.03 4.68 3.68
N LYS A 43 9.08 5.65 4.59
CA LYS A 43 7.91 6.21 5.29
C LYS A 43 6.92 6.83 4.31
N GLU A 44 7.39 7.66 3.38
CA GLU A 44 6.53 8.30 2.38
C GLU A 44 5.87 7.27 1.45
N ALA A 45 6.60 6.23 1.04
CA ALA A 45 6.04 5.15 0.22
C ALA A 45 4.91 4.39 0.94
N LEU A 46 5.10 4.04 2.22
CA LEU A 46 4.08 3.38 3.03
C LEU A 46 2.86 4.27 3.25
N LEU A 47 3.05 5.57 3.51
CA LEU A 47 1.93 6.51 3.67
C LEU A 47 1.10 6.66 2.39
N LYS A 48 1.76 6.72 1.22
CA LYS A 48 1.05 6.75 -0.08
C LYS A 48 0.24 5.48 -0.29
N LEU A 49 0.82 4.32 0.00
CA LEU A 49 0.13 3.03 -0.11
C LEU A 49 -1.09 2.94 0.82
N ILE A 50 -0.95 3.38 2.08
CA ILE A 50 -2.04 3.42 3.05
C ILE A 50 -3.18 4.31 2.57
N GLU A 51 -2.87 5.51 2.07
CA GLU A 51 -3.88 6.43 1.56
C GLU A 51 -4.61 5.84 0.34
N GLU A 52 -3.84 5.21 -0.55
CA GLU A 52 -4.34 4.55 -1.74
C GLU A 52 -5.31 3.39 -1.41
N LEU A 53 -4.98 2.57 -0.39
CA LEU A 53 -5.85 1.52 0.12
C LEU A 53 -7.10 2.10 0.79
N LYS A 54 -6.97 3.16 1.60
CA LYS A 54 -8.10 3.85 2.26
C LYS A 54 -9.11 4.40 1.24
N GLN A 55 -8.63 4.98 0.15
CA GLN A 55 -9.49 5.48 -0.92
C GLN A 55 -10.29 4.35 -1.58
N ARG A 56 -9.64 3.24 -1.92
CA ARG A 56 -10.30 2.07 -2.52
C ARG A 56 -11.28 1.37 -1.57
N ILE A 57 -10.93 1.26 -0.29
CA ILE A 57 -11.84 0.75 0.75
C ILE A 57 -13.13 1.57 0.80
N ARG A 58 -13.01 2.90 0.74
CA ARG A 58 -14.17 3.82 0.79
C ARG A 58 -14.98 3.83 -0.51
N ALA A 59 -14.33 3.60 -1.65
CA ALA A 59 -14.97 3.68 -2.95
C ALA A 59 -15.87 2.47 -3.27
N SER A 60 -15.74 1.34 -2.56
CA SER A 60 -16.40 0.08 -2.93
C SER A 60 -16.97 -0.70 -1.76
N ARG A 61 -18.11 -1.37 -1.96
CA ARG A 61 -18.63 -2.37 -1.00
C ARG A 61 -17.69 -3.58 -0.83
N ARG A 62 -16.93 -3.93 -1.87
CA ARG A 62 -15.86 -4.95 -1.81
C ARG A 62 -14.53 -4.39 -1.35
N GLY A 63 -14.44 -3.07 -1.13
CA GLY A 63 -13.25 -2.42 -0.62
C GLY A 63 -12.79 -2.99 0.72
N LYS A 64 -13.70 -3.58 1.52
CA LYS A 64 -13.39 -4.30 2.75
C LYS A 64 -12.40 -5.46 2.56
N ASP A 65 -12.34 -6.07 1.37
CA ASP A 65 -11.38 -7.12 1.05
C ASP A 65 -9.92 -6.62 1.11
N LEU A 66 -9.72 -5.29 1.06
CA LEU A 66 -8.42 -4.63 1.17
C LEU A 66 -8.05 -4.26 2.62
N GLU A 67 -8.94 -4.43 3.60
CA GLU A 67 -8.66 -4.13 5.02
C GLU A 67 -7.43 -4.90 5.56
N PRO A 68 -7.22 -6.20 5.23
CA PRO A 68 -6.00 -6.91 5.65
C PRO A 68 -4.73 -6.27 5.09
N LEU A 69 -4.73 -5.85 3.82
CA LEU A 69 -3.58 -5.16 3.21
C LEU A 69 -3.33 -3.79 3.84
N LEU A 70 -4.40 -3.08 4.22
CA LEU A 70 -4.28 -1.82 4.96
C LEU A 70 -3.65 -2.05 6.34
N GLN A 71 -4.08 -3.08 7.07
CA GLN A 71 -3.49 -3.44 8.37
C GLN A 71 -2.00 -3.79 8.22
N ASP A 72 -1.63 -4.58 7.21
CA ASP A 72 -0.24 -4.93 6.94
C ASP A 72 0.62 -3.69 6.65
N ALA A 73 0.10 -2.73 5.85
CA ALA A 73 0.79 -1.49 5.55
C ALA A 73 0.95 -0.59 6.79
N GLU A 74 -0.09 -0.50 7.64
CA GLU A 74 -0.04 0.25 8.90
C GLU A 74 0.95 -0.38 9.91
N HIS A 75 0.98 -1.72 10.01
CA HIS A 75 1.97 -2.43 10.82
C HIS A 75 3.39 -2.23 10.30
N ALA A 76 3.60 -2.28 8.98
CA ALA A 76 4.91 -2.01 8.39
C ALA A 76 5.39 -0.58 8.69
N LEU A 77 4.49 0.41 8.66
CA LEU A 77 4.79 1.79 9.02
C LEU A 77 5.18 1.92 10.50
N ALA A 78 4.47 1.25 11.40
CA ALA A 78 4.78 1.23 12.82
C ALA A 78 6.15 0.57 13.10
N ALA A 79 6.43 -0.57 12.45
CA ALA A 79 7.71 -1.26 12.57
C ALA A 79 8.88 -0.43 12.03
N LEU A 80 8.66 0.32 10.95
CA LEU A 80 9.64 1.23 10.39
C LEU A 80 9.94 2.40 11.36
N ALA A 81 8.90 3.00 11.95
CA ALA A 81 9.06 4.07 12.95
C ALA A 81 9.82 3.60 14.20
N ALA A 82 9.50 2.40 14.71
CA ALA A 82 10.21 1.83 15.85
C ALA A 82 11.70 1.58 15.57
N GLN A 83 12.05 1.20 14.33
CA GLN A 83 13.44 1.03 13.91
C GLN A 83 14.21 2.36 13.87
N ASP A 84 13.59 3.43 13.36
CA ASP A 84 14.22 4.76 13.30
C ASP A 84 14.44 5.36 14.70
N ASP A 85 13.47 5.18 15.59
CA ASP A 85 13.60 5.56 17.00
C ASP A 85 14.78 4.82 17.67
N GLU A 86 14.92 3.52 17.43
CA GLU A 86 16.02 2.72 17.99
C GLU A 86 17.38 3.12 17.41
N VAL A 87 17.46 3.38 16.10
CA VAL A 87 18.68 3.90 15.46
C VAL A 87 19.05 5.28 16.01
N SER A 88 18.06 6.14 16.22
CA SER A 88 18.26 7.49 16.77
C SER A 88 18.73 7.46 18.22
N ARG A 89 18.28 6.50 19.03
CA ARG A 89 18.76 6.32 20.42
C ARG A 89 20.19 5.79 20.52
N ARG A 90 20.67 5.10 19.48
CA ARG A 90 22.02 4.51 19.44
C ARG A 90 23.08 5.44 18.83
N ARG A 91 22.68 6.59 18.29
CA ARG A 91 23.57 7.64 17.76
C ARG A 91 23.86 8.69 18.82
#